data_AF-A0A2V8IY33-F1
#
_entry.id   AF-A0A2V8IY33-F1
#
_cell.length_a   1.000
_cell.length_b   1.000
_cell.length_c   1.000
_cell.angle_alpha   90.00
_cell.angle_beta   90.00
_cell.angle_gamma   90.00
#
_symmetry.space_group_name_H-M   'P 1'
#
loop_
_entity.id
_entity.type
_entity.pdbx_description
1 polymer ?
#
loop_
_entity_poly.entity_id
_entity_poly.type
_entity_poly.pdbx_seq_one_letter_code
_entity_poly.pdbx_strand_id
1 'polypeptide(L)'
;MSSYIRALRIGLVGLAVLGALTGGWAQGVTSEETIRSVRRMLERLPYYGVFDFIVFRVDRGTVYLAGYTFEGRLKMDAEIATKRASGVDEVANKIEVLPGSQNDDRIRWATFIGSTRMTSCHGTHPAACSAYCKS
;
A
#
# COMPACT_ATOMS: atom_id res chain seq x y z
N MET A 1 68.83 -2.04 12.75
CA MET A 1 67.53 -1.94 13.46
C MET A 1 66.55 -0.88 12.88
N SER A 2 66.97 0.01 11.96
CA SER A 2 66.13 1.10 11.42
C SER A 2 65.26 0.71 10.20
N SER A 3 65.61 -0.36 9.48
CA SER A 3 64.98 -0.80 8.23
C SER A 3 63.61 -1.48 8.41
N TYR A 4 63.41 -2.14 9.55
CA TYR A 4 62.17 -2.89 9.85
C TYR A 4 60.99 -1.98 10.19
N ILE A 5 61.26 -0.79 10.74
CA ILE A 5 60.23 0.23 11.06
C ILE A 5 59.67 0.85 9.77
N ARG A 6 60.49 0.98 8.71
CA ARG A 6 60.06 1.48 7.40
C ARG A 6 59.21 0.47 6.64
N ALA A 7 59.56 -0.82 6.70
CA ALA A 7 58.78 -1.89 6.09
C ALA A 7 57.39 -2.05 6.74
N LEU A 8 57.30 -1.88 8.06
CA LEU A 8 56.02 -1.99 8.80
C LEU A 8 55.01 -0.89 8.43
N ARG A 9 55.50 0.32 8.11
CA ARG A 9 54.63 1.45 7.71
C ARG A 9 54.02 1.29 6.33
N ILE A 10 54.72 0.63 5.40
CA ILE A 10 54.23 0.41 4.04
C ILE A 10 53.15 -0.68 4.03
N GLY A 11 53.28 -1.71 4.87
CA GLY A 11 52.26 -2.76 5.01
C GLY A 11 50.94 -2.27 5.60
N LEU A 12 50.98 -1.31 6.53
CA LEU A 12 49.79 -0.75 7.19
C LEU A 12 48.96 0.15 6.26
N VAL A 13 49.59 0.84 5.31
CA VAL A 13 48.89 1.65 4.29
C VAL A 13 48.24 0.75 3.23
N GLY A 14 48.87 -0.38 2.87
CA GLY A 14 48.30 -1.33 1.91
C GLY A 14 47.04 -2.04 2.40
N LEU A 15 46.93 -2.31 3.70
CA LEU A 15 45.76 -2.98 4.28
C LEU A 15 44.52 -2.05 4.38
N ALA A 16 44.74 -0.74 4.52
CA ALA A 16 43.65 0.24 4.58
C ALA A 16 42.95 0.45 3.22
N VAL A 17 43.70 0.32 2.10
CA VAL A 17 43.14 0.47 0.75
C VAL A 17 42.33 -0.75 0.31
N LEU A 18 42.64 -1.96 0.82
CA LEU A 18 41.90 -3.18 0.49
C LEU A 18 40.51 -3.25 1.16
N GLY A 19 40.32 -2.60 2.31
CA GLY A 19 39.03 -2.55 3.02
C GLY A 19 37.97 -1.65 2.37
N ALA A 20 38.38 -0.71 1.50
CA ALA A 20 37.47 0.21 0.83
C ALA A 20 36.75 -0.40 -0.39
N LEU A 21 37.19 -1.57 -0.89
CA LEU A 21 36.56 -2.24 -2.04
C LEU A 21 35.41 -3.18 -1.65
N THR A 22 35.23 -3.46 -0.36
CA THR A 22 34.14 -4.32 0.16
C THR A 22 33.05 -3.53 0.88
N GLY A 23 33.04 -2.19 0.75
CA GLY A 23 31.94 -1.34 1.18
C GLY A 23 30.70 -1.61 0.32
N GLY A 24 30.02 -2.72 0.58
CA GLY A 24 28.73 -3.05 -0.01
C GLY A 24 27.77 -1.91 0.28
N TRP A 25 27.41 -1.17 -0.77
CA TRP A 25 26.33 -0.20 -0.72
C TRP A 25 25.05 -1.00 -0.45
N ALA A 26 24.64 -1.09 0.81
CA ALA A 26 23.32 -1.56 1.17
C ALA A 26 22.33 -0.54 0.59
N GLN A 27 21.77 -0.85 -0.58
CA GLN A 27 20.65 -0.09 -1.14
C GLN A 27 19.45 -0.36 -0.24
N GLY A 28 19.32 0.42 0.84
CA GLY A 28 18.07 0.49 1.58
C GLY A 28 16.98 0.94 0.62
N VAL A 29 15.89 0.18 0.53
CA VAL A 29 14.69 0.57 -0.22
C VAL A 29 14.32 1.98 0.23
N THR A 30 14.21 2.91 -0.70
CA THR A 30 13.88 4.29 -0.34
C THR A 30 12.45 4.32 0.18
N SER A 31 12.16 5.18 1.17
CA SER A 31 10.80 5.27 1.74
C SER A 31 9.74 5.58 0.66
N GLU A 32 10.13 6.27 -0.41
CA GLU A 32 9.26 6.56 -1.55
C GLU A 32 8.91 5.31 -2.37
N GLU A 33 9.87 4.41 -2.60
CA GLU A 33 9.63 3.12 -3.25
C GLU A 33 8.72 2.22 -2.42
N THR A 34 8.91 2.20 -1.10
CA THR A 34 8.01 1.49 -0.17
C THR A 34 6.59 2.06 -0.26
N ILE A 35 6.43 3.38 -0.18
CA ILE A 35 5.12 4.05 -0.30
C ILE A 35 4.44 3.69 -1.62
N ARG A 36 5.19 3.72 -2.74
CA ARG A 36 4.67 3.38 -4.07
C ARG A 36 4.27 1.90 -4.16
N SER A 37 5.05 1.00 -3.57
CA SER A 37 4.77 -0.43 -3.52
C SER A 37 3.51 -0.71 -2.70
N VAL A 38 3.42 -0.18 -1.48
CA VAL A 38 2.25 -0.30 -0.59
C VAL A 38 0.99 0.23 -1.27
N ARG A 39 1.06 1.42 -1.87
CA ARG A 39 -0.06 2.00 -2.62
C ARG A 39 -0.58 1.05 -3.70
N ARG A 40 0.32 0.53 -4.52
CA ARG A 40 -0.03 -0.42 -5.60
C ARG A 40 -0.70 -1.68 -5.06
N MET A 41 -0.25 -2.18 -3.91
CA MET A 41 -0.84 -3.36 -3.27
C MET A 41 -2.24 -3.08 -2.74
N LEU A 42 -2.46 -1.93 -2.11
CA LEU A 42 -3.77 -1.52 -1.60
C LEU A 42 -4.78 -1.24 -2.73
N GLU A 43 -4.33 -0.63 -3.84
CA GLU A 43 -5.17 -0.37 -5.02
C GLU A 43 -5.64 -1.64 -5.74
N ARG A 44 -4.98 -2.77 -5.49
CA ARG A 44 -5.31 -4.08 -6.12
C ARG A 44 -6.09 -5.00 -5.19
N LEU A 45 -6.53 -4.52 -4.04
CA LEU A 45 -7.27 -5.34 -3.10
C LEU A 45 -8.59 -5.82 -3.72
N PRO A 46 -8.91 -7.13 -3.58
CA PRO A 46 -10.22 -7.61 -3.94
C PRO A 46 -11.25 -6.98 -2.99
N TYR A 47 -12.43 -6.65 -3.53
CA TYR A 47 -13.55 -6.09 -2.76
C TYR A 47 -13.34 -4.70 -2.15
N TYR A 48 -12.26 -3.98 -2.47
CA TYR A 48 -12.16 -2.55 -2.13
C TYR A 48 -13.20 -1.77 -2.93
N GLY A 49 -14.21 -1.24 -2.25
CA GLY A 49 -15.39 -0.61 -2.87
C GLY A 49 -15.48 0.90 -2.67
N VAL A 50 -16.56 1.47 -3.22
CA VAL A 50 -16.88 2.91 -3.13
C VAL A 50 -17.16 3.36 -1.68
N PHE A 51 -17.50 2.41 -0.80
CA PHE A 51 -17.89 2.69 0.58
C PHE A 51 -16.78 2.40 1.59
N ASP A 52 -15.62 1.94 1.12
CA ASP A 52 -14.47 1.65 1.96
C ASP A 52 -13.48 2.81 1.92
N PHE A 53 -12.85 3.07 3.05
CA PHE A 53 -11.89 4.14 3.20
C PHE A 53 -10.67 3.62 3.96
N ILE A 54 -9.54 3.49 3.27
CA ILE A 54 -8.27 3.07 3.86
C ILE A 54 -7.23 4.16 3.63
N VAL A 55 -6.57 4.56 4.71
CA VAL A 55 -5.40 5.43 4.70
C VAL A 55 -4.20 4.68 5.25
N PHE A 56 -3.03 5.02 4.73
CA PHE A 56 -1.79 4.42 5.18
C PHE A 56 -0.70 5.47 5.40
N ARG A 57 0.24 5.15 6.29
CA ARG A 57 1.48 5.91 6.49
C ARG A 57 2.63 4.93 6.64
N VAL A 58 3.82 5.33 6.20
CA VAL A 58 5.04 4.53 6.31
C VAL A 58 6.04 5.29 7.17
N ASP A 59 6.56 4.66 8.22
CA ASP A 59 7.65 5.18 9.06
C ASP A 59 8.72 4.11 9.22
N ARG A 60 9.93 4.38 8.74
CA ARG A 60 11.13 3.53 8.91
C ARG A 60 10.90 2.00 8.74
N GLY A 61 10.07 1.60 7.77
CA GLY A 61 9.75 0.20 7.47
C GLY A 61 8.46 -0.32 8.10
N THR A 62 7.86 0.41 9.05
CA THR A 62 6.55 0.10 9.62
C THR A 62 5.44 0.80 8.82
N VAL A 63 4.44 0.03 8.38
CA VAL A 63 3.25 0.56 7.72
C VAL A 63 2.08 0.62 8.71
N TYR A 64 1.53 1.81 8.89
CA TYR A 64 0.32 2.04 9.68
C TYR A 64 -0.88 2.11 8.75
N LEU A 65 -1.81 1.17 8.89
CA LEU A 65 -3.09 1.17 8.18
C LEU A 65 -4.19 1.66 9.11
N ALA A 66 -5.06 2.55 8.65
CA ALA A 66 -6.21 3.02 9.39
C ALA A 66 -7.38 3.32 8.44
N GLY A 67 -8.58 3.45 8.99
CA GLY A 67 -9.78 3.77 8.22
C GLY A 67 -10.95 2.84 8.54
N TYR A 68 -11.92 2.80 7.65
CA TYR A 68 -13.21 2.14 7.85
C TYR A 68 -13.49 1.21 6.67
N THR A 69 -13.91 -0.02 6.99
CA THR A 69 -14.36 -1.01 6.01
C THR A 69 -15.73 -1.54 6.43
N PHE A 70 -16.57 -1.83 5.44
CA PHE A 70 -17.81 -2.58 5.68
C PHE A 70 -17.56 -4.09 5.65
N GLU A 71 -16.72 -4.58 4.74
CA GLU A 71 -16.39 -6.01 4.63
C GLU A 71 -15.30 -6.37 5.64
N GLY A 72 -15.61 -7.30 6.56
CA GLY A 72 -14.65 -7.75 7.58
C GLY A 72 -13.41 -8.42 6.98
N ARG A 73 -13.52 -9.04 5.80
CA ARG A 73 -12.39 -9.67 5.10
C ARG A 73 -11.38 -8.66 4.55
N LEU A 74 -11.83 -7.47 4.15
CA LEU A 74 -10.96 -6.43 3.59
C LEU A 74 -9.86 -5.99 4.57
N LYS A 75 -10.16 -6.01 5.88
CA LYS A 75 -9.17 -5.74 6.93
C LYS A 75 -7.99 -6.71 6.88
N MET A 76 -8.28 -8.00 6.71
CA MET A 76 -7.26 -9.05 6.64
C MET A 76 -6.52 -9.00 5.30
N ASP A 77 -7.26 -8.80 4.21
CA ASP A 77 -6.67 -8.72 2.87
C ASP A 77 -5.72 -7.52 2.73
N ALA A 78 -6.08 -6.36 3.29
CA ALA A 78 -5.22 -5.18 3.33
C ALA A 78 -3.91 -5.43 4.07
N GLU A 79 -3.96 -6.14 5.18
CA GLU A 79 -2.77 -6.50 5.96
C GLU A 79 -1.86 -7.45 5.18
N ILE A 80 -2.43 -8.51 4.59
CA ILE A 80 -1.69 -9.50 3.81
C ILE A 80 -1.06 -8.85 2.57
N ALA A 81 -1.79 -7.98 1.87
CA ALA A 81 -1.28 -7.27 0.70
C ALA A 81 -0.14 -6.32 1.06
N THR A 82 -0.26 -5.59 2.18
CA THR A 82 0.78 -4.65 2.64
C THR A 82 2.05 -5.38 3.07
N LYS A 83 1.94 -6.53 3.73
CA LYS A 83 3.09 -7.37 4.11
C LYS A 83 3.91 -7.87 2.93
N ARG A 84 3.31 -7.95 1.74
CA ARG A 84 3.99 -8.36 0.49
C ARG A 84 4.67 -7.19 -0.23
N ALA A 85 4.47 -5.96 0.22
CA ALA A 85 5.11 -4.80 -0.37
C ALA A 85 6.61 -4.72 -0.01
N SER A 86 7.39 -4.09 -0.87
CA SER A 86 8.85 -3.99 -0.72
C SER A 86 9.24 -2.99 0.36
N GLY A 87 10.15 -3.38 1.26
CA GLY A 87 10.62 -2.51 2.35
C GLY A 87 9.62 -2.35 3.50
N VAL A 88 8.71 -3.31 3.67
CA VAL A 88 7.81 -3.39 4.83
C VAL A 88 8.33 -4.44 5.81
N ASP A 89 8.63 -4.00 7.02
CA ASP A 89 9.09 -4.85 8.12
C ASP A 89 7.93 -5.25 9.04
N GLU A 90 7.05 -4.29 9.34
CA GLU A 90 5.91 -4.47 10.23
C GLU A 90 4.66 -3.76 9.69
N VAL A 91 3.48 -4.32 9.97
CA VAL A 91 2.19 -3.72 9.62
C VAL A 91 1.33 -3.55 10.87
N ALA A 92 1.06 -2.30 11.23
CA ALA A 92 0.15 -1.93 12.31
C ALA A 92 -1.25 -1.66 11.73
N ASN A 93 -2.14 -2.66 11.83
CA ASN A 93 -3.49 -2.60 11.27
C ASN A 93 -4.53 -2.06 12.26
N LYS A 94 -4.93 -0.80 12.06
CA LYS A 94 -5.99 -0.11 12.83
C LYS A 94 -7.24 0.15 11.98
N ILE A 95 -7.50 -0.68 10.98
CA ILE A 95 -8.75 -0.61 10.21
C ILE A 95 -9.91 -1.07 11.11
N GLU A 96 -10.96 -0.26 11.16
CA GLU A 96 -12.19 -0.52 11.88
C GLU A 96 -13.24 -1.12 10.93
N VAL A 97 -13.84 -2.24 11.36
CA VAL A 97 -14.93 -2.86 10.63
C VAL A 97 -16.23 -2.27 11.16
N LEU A 98 -16.95 -1.56 10.29
CA LEU A 98 -18.24 -0.99 10.66
C LEU A 98 -19.27 -2.13 10.82
N PRO A 99 -20.09 -2.11 11.87
CA PRO A 99 -21.12 -3.12 12.06
C PRO A 99 -22.10 -3.08 10.88
N GLY A 100 -22.34 -4.24 10.27
CA GLY A 100 -23.29 -4.35 9.17
C GLY A 100 -24.73 -4.14 9.64
N SER A 101 -25.51 -3.40 8.85
CA SER A 101 -26.93 -3.15 9.07
C SER A 101 -27.68 -3.44 7.79
N GLN A 102 -28.69 -4.31 7.85
CA GLN A 102 -29.51 -4.65 6.68
C GLN A 102 -30.16 -3.41 6.02
N ASN A 103 -30.45 -2.38 6.83
CA ASN A 103 -31.01 -1.14 6.32
C ASN A 103 -29.99 -0.35 5.50
N ASP A 104 -28.77 -0.25 6.00
CA ASP A 104 -27.67 0.46 5.34
C ASP A 104 -27.22 -0.30 4.10
N ASP A 105 -27.20 -1.63 4.15
CA ASP A 105 -26.84 -2.49 3.02
C ASP A 105 -27.82 -2.34 1.87
N ARG A 106 -29.12 -2.20 2.17
CA ARG A 106 -30.14 -1.88 1.17
C ARG A 106 -29.86 -0.53 0.50
N ILE A 107 -29.53 0.51 1.28
CA ILE A 107 -29.20 1.83 0.75
C ILE A 107 -27.93 1.76 -0.10
N ARG A 108 -26.89 1.10 0.41
CA ARG A 108 -25.60 0.91 -0.25
C ARG A 108 -25.76 0.24 -1.62
N TRP A 109 -26.58 -0.82 -1.68
CA TRP A 109 -26.90 -1.51 -2.92
C TRP A 109 -27.75 -0.66 -3.88
N ALA A 110 -28.76 0.05 -3.36
CA ALA A 110 -29.58 0.97 -4.14
C ALA A 110 -28.78 2.13 -4.74
N THR A 111 -27.83 2.71 -3.98
CA THR A 111 -26.91 3.75 -4.46
C THR A 111 -25.96 3.20 -5.53
N PHE A 112 -25.40 2.01 -5.32
CA PHE A 112 -24.51 1.38 -6.30
C PHE A 112 -25.21 1.03 -7.63
N ILE A 113 -26.41 0.43 -7.56
CA ILE A 113 -27.23 0.13 -8.74
C ILE A 113 -27.75 1.42 -9.39
N GLY A 114 -28.23 2.37 -8.59
CA GLY A 114 -28.74 3.65 -9.08
C GLY A 114 -27.68 4.42 -9.84
N SER A 115 -26.45 4.46 -9.31
CA SER A 115 -25.31 5.10 -9.96
C SER A 115 -24.96 4.45 -11.31
N THR A 116 -24.93 3.12 -11.38
CA THR A 116 -24.59 2.41 -12.63
C THR A 116 -25.70 2.50 -13.68
N ARG A 117 -26.96 2.60 -13.25
CA ARG A 117 -28.10 2.84 -14.14
C ARG A 117 -28.08 4.25 -14.74
N MET A 118 -27.74 5.26 -13.93
CA MET A 118 -27.66 6.66 -14.38
C MET A 118 -26.53 6.87 -15.41
N THR A 119 -25.38 6.22 -15.24
CA THR A 119 -24.26 6.33 -16.20
C THR A 119 -24.57 5.66 -17.55
N SER A 120 -25.31 4.55 -17.56
CA SER A 120 -25.76 3.89 -18.81
C SER A 120 -26.69 4.78 -19.64
N CYS A 121 -27.51 5.59 -18.98
CA CYS A 121 -28.41 6.54 -19.62
C CYS A 121 -27.71 7.74 -20.29
N HIS A 122 -26.47 8.05 -19.94
CA HIS A 122 -25.80 9.26 -20.40
C HIS A 122 -25.42 9.22 -21.90
N GLY A 123 -25.46 8.03 -22.53
CA GLY A 123 -25.14 7.81 -23.95
C GLY A 123 -26.34 7.45 -24.85
N THR A 124 -27.57 7.38 -24.32
CA THR A 124 -28.78 7.04 -25.11
C THR A 124 -29.80 8.18 -25.07
N HIS A 125 -30.60 8.30 -26.13
CA HIS A 125 -31.60 9.36 -26.30
C HIS A 125 -32.47 9.54 -25.02
N PRO A 126 -32.73 10.79 -24.57
CA PRO A 126 -33.32 11.09 -23.26
C PRO A 126 -34.71 10.48 -23.03
N ALA A 127 -35.45 10.16 -24.09
CA ALA A 127 -36.77 9.52 -23.99
C ALA A 127 -36.71 8.05 -23.52
N ALA A 128 -35.62 7.32 -23.79
CA ALA A 128 -35.47 5.92 -23.41
C ALA A 128 -35.05 5.75 -21.93
N CYS A 129 -34.29 6.71 -21.38
CA CYS A 129 -33.82 6.64 -19.99
C CYS A 129 -34.94 6.83 -18.95
N SER A 130 -35.94 7.68 -19.25
CA SER A 130 -37.03 7.98 -18.32
C SER A 130 -37.87 6.75 -17.93
N ALA A 131 -38.02 5.79 -18.85
CA ALA A 131 -38.72 4.53 -18.58
C ALA A 131 -37.89 3.54 -17.74
N TYR A 132 -36.56 3.53 -17.91
CA TYR A 132 -35.66 2.59 -17.23
C TYR A 132 -35.26 3.05 -15.82
N CYS A 133 -35.19 4.36 -15.58
CA CYS A 133 -34.90 4.92 -14.26
C CYS A 133 -36.11 4.95 -13.30
N LYS A 134 -37.33 4.69 -13.79
CA LYS A 134 -38.57 4.72 -12.99
C LYS A 134 -39.05 3.34 -12.47
N SER A 135 -38.46 2.24 -12.95
CA SER A 135 -38.77 0.86 -12.53
C SER A 135 -37.73 0.30 -11.59
#